data_AF-A0A662RYC5-F1
#
_entry.id   AF-A0A662RYC5-F1
#
_cell.length_a   1.000
_cell.length_b   1.000
_cell.length_c   1.000
_cell.angle_alpha   90.00
_cell.angle_beta   90.00
_cell.angle_gamma   90.00
#
_symmetry.space_group_name_H-M   'P 1'
#
loop_
_entity.id
_entity.type
_entity.pdbx_description
1 polymer ?
#
loop_
_entity_poly.entity_id
_entity_poly.type
_entity_poly.pdbx_seq_one_letter_code
_entity_poly.pdbx_strand_id
1 'polypeptide(L)'
;MIQMEKIKWDDEEYEVLDPQSCVTVTLDPDEAIFSLLEFIDKQRFLELQRAWKEKFGSSWLGSLKVNRDNAVQRLNEAMDFWEERGFAVITRDYDTAECVAKLTNRKRVTVMLPRKKFNDFVWTYQVRR
;
A
#
# COMPACT_ATOMS: atom_id res chain seq x y z
N MET A 1 -8.37 -25.25 11.30
CA MET A 1 -7.09 -24.52 11.09
C MET A 1 -6.78 -24.57 9.61
N ILE A 2 -6.80 -23.44 8.92
CA ILE A 2 -6.43 -23.40 7.50
C ILE A 2 -4.91 -23.28 7.43
N GLN A 3 -4.26 -24.35 6.99
CA GLN A 3 -2.81 -24.41 6.82
C GLN A 3 -2.47 -23.70 5.52
N MET A 4 -1.89 -22.48 5.61
CA MET A 4 -1.47 -21.72 4.44
C MET A 4 -0.29 -22.42 3.75
N GLU A 5 -0.52 -22.88 2.51
CA GLU A 5 0.53 -23.43 1.64
C GLU A 5 1.50 -22.31 1.21
N LYS A 6 2.75 -22.42 1.65
CA LYS A 6 3.89 -21.66 1.12
C LYS A 6 4.14 -22.11 -0.32
N ILE A 7 3.90 -21.23 -1.29
CA ILE A 7 4.29 -21.47 -2.68
C ILE A 7 5.71 -20.92 -2.86
N LYS A 8 6.68 -21.82 -3.10
CA LYS A 8 8.07 -21.47 -3.44
C LYS A 8 8.19 -21.20 -4.94
N TRP A 9 8.56 -19.98 -5.31
CA TRP A 9 8.99 -19.62 -6.68
C TRP A 9 10.47 -19.22 -6.74
N ASP A 10 11.06 -18.79 -5.63
CA ASP A 10 12.50 -18.55 -5.44
C ASP A 10 12.86 -18.88 -3.98
N ASP A 11 14.16 -18.99 -3.66
CA ASP A 11 14.67 -19.20 -2.29
C ASP A 11 14.42 -17.99 -1.34
N GLU A 12 13.65 -16.99 -1.77
CA GLU A 12 13.28 -15.81 -1.00
C GLU A 12 11.98 -16.01 -0.20
N GLU A 13 11.95 -15.53 1.05
CA GLU A 13 10.77 -15.59 1.91
C GLU A 13 9.79 -14.44 1.57
N TYR A 14 8.58 -14.81 1.14
CA TYR A 14 7.48 -13.86 0.91
C TYR A 14 6.48 -13.91 2.06
N GLU A 15 6.03 -12.74 2.50
CA GLU A 15 4.92 -12.60 3.44
C GLU A 15 3.62 -12.34 2.69
N VAL A 16 2.57 -13.09 3.05
CA VAL A 16 1.22 -12.85 2.54
C VAL A 16 0.52 -11.92 3.53
N LEU A 17 0.19 -10.72 3.08
CA LEU A 17 -0.51 -9.74 3.89
C LEU A 17 -2.03 -9.87 3.74
N ASP A 18 -2.74 -9.59 4.83
CA ASP A 18 -4.19 -9.39 4.80
C ASP A 18 -4.52 -8.13 3.96
N PRO A 19 -5.40 -8.21 2.96
CA PRO A 19 -5.82 -7.06 2.17
C PRO A 19 -6.38 -5.89 3.01
N GLN A 20 -7.01 -6.16 4.16
CA GLN A 20 -7.50 -5.11 5.07
C GLN A 20 -6.36 -4.35 5.77
N SER A 21 -5.14 -4.88 5.72
CA SER A 21 -3.92 -4.27 6.25
C SER A 21 -3.06 -3.65 5.14
N CYS A 22 -3.62 -3.39 3.96
CA CYS A 22 -2.88 -2.85 2.82
C CYS A 22 -3.51 -1.54 2.31
N VAL A 23 -2.64 -0.61 1.89
CA VAL A 23 -3.03 0.56 1.11
C VAL A 23 -2.24 0.62 -0.19
N THR A 24 -2.93 0.88 -1.29
CA THR A 24 -2.29 1.04 -2.59
C THR A 24 -1.96 2.51 -2.83
N VAL A 25 -0.76 2.80 -3.31
CA VAL A 25 -0.38 4.15 -3.73
C VAL A 25 -0.42 4.29 -5.26
N THR A 26 -1.01 5.39 -5.72
CA THR A 26 -0.95 5.89 -7.09
C THR A 26 -0.29 7.27 -7.06
N LEU A 27 0.54 7.57 -8.07
CA LEU A 27 1.22 8.84 -8.20
C LEU A 27 0.68 9.60 -9.42
N ASP A 28 0.30 10.85 -9.19
CA ASP A 28 -0.06 11.84 -10.20
C ASP A 28 0.92 13.03 -10.13
N PRO A 29 0.94 13.93 -11.14
CA PRO A 29 1.92 15.01 -11.19
C PRO A 29 1.89 15.98 -10.00
N ASP A 30 0.72 16.18 -9.39
CA ASP A 30 0.48 17.13 -8.29
C ASP A 30 -0.18 16.48 -7.06
N GLU A 31 -0.42 15.16 -7.09
CA GLU A 31 -0.96 14.42 -5.96
C GLU A 31 -0.43 12.99 -5.86
N ALA A 32 -0.50 12.44 -4.66
CA ALA A 32 -0.39 11.01 -4.41
C ALA A 32 -1.67 10.54 -3.72
N ILE A 33 -2.20 9.40 -4.17
CA ILE A 33 -3.44 8.84 -3.65
C ILE A 33 -3.13 7.49 -2.99
N PHE A 34 -3.46 7.40 -1.71
CA PHE A 34 -3.42 6.17 -0.92
C PHE A 34 -4.85 5.64 -0.76
N SER A 35 -5.12 4.46 -1.32
CA SER A 35 -6.43 3.83 -1.26
C SER A 35 -6.37 2.57 -0.43
N LEU A 36 -7.28 2.40 0.52
CA LEU A 36 -7.47 1.13 1.21
C LEU A 36 -7.75 0.04 0.17
N LEU A 37 -7.03 -1.08 0.27
CA LEU A 37 -7.22 -2.19 -0.66
C LEU A 37 -8.57 -2.89 -0.44
N GLU A 38 -9.01 -2.99 0.81
CA GLU A 38 -10.33 -3.49 1.19
C GLU A 38 -11.01 -2.58 2.23
N PHE A 39 -12.32 -2.78 2.40
CA PHE A 39 -13.07 -2.10 3.45
C PHE A 39 -12.54 -2.47 4.83
N ILE A 40 -12.47 -1.46 5.70
CA ILE A 40 -12.15 -1.61 7.12
C ILE A 40 -13.36 -1.20 7.95
N ASP A 41 -13.30 -1.48 9.25
CA ASP A 41 -14.30 -1.03 10.20
C ASP A 41 -14.54 0.50 10.13
N LYS A 42 -15.80 0.91 10.25
CA LYS A 42 -16.24 2.30 10.11
C LYS A 42 -15.60 3.21 11.17
N GLN A 43 -15.49 2.76 12.42
CA GLN A 43 -14.92 3.56 13.49
C GLN A 43 -13.42 3.78 13.22
N ARG A 44 -12.70 2.72 12.85
CA ARG A 44 -11.29 2.81 12.43
C ARG A 44 -11.11 3.74 11.24
N PHE A 45 -11.97 3.66 10.23
CA PHE A 45 -11.92 4.55 9.07
C PHE A 45 -12.05 6.03 9.47
N LEU A 46 -13.01 6.37 10.33
CA LEU A 46 -13.23 7.75 10.78
C LEU A 46 -12.06 8.28 11.60
N GLU A 47 -11.43 7.45 12.42
CA GLU A 47 -10.22 7.79 13.17
C GLU A 47 -9.04 8.08 12.24
N LEU A 48 -8.81 7.22 11.25
CA LEU A 48 -7.79 7.42 10.23
C LEU A 48 -8.04 8.70 9.44
N GLN A 49 -9.28 8.94 9.02
CA GLN A 49 -9.66 10.14 8.26
C GLN A 49 -9.41 11.42 9.07
N ARG A 50 -9.73 11.42 10.37
CA ARG A 50 -9.46 12.56 11.25
C ARG A 50 -7.96 12.80 11.40
N ALA A 51 -7.20 11.76 11.70
CA ALA A 51 -5.75 11.86 11.85
C ALA A 51 -5.05 12.30 10.55
N TRP A 52 -5.53 11.82 9.40
CA TRP A 52 -5.05 12.24 8.09
C TRP A 52 -5.30 13.73 7.84
N LYS A 53 -6.51 14.20 8.15
CA LYS A 53 -6.87 15.61 8.03
C LYS A 53 -6.01 16.49 8.93
N GLU A 54 -5.77 16.07 10.17
CA GLU A 54 -4.91 16.80 11.10
C GLU A 54 -3.46 16.88 10.61
N LYS A 55 -2.91 15.79 10.08
CA LYS A 55 -1.50 15.74 9.62
C LYS A 55 -1.28 16.40 8.26
N PHE A 56 -2.19 16.20 7.30
CA PHE A 56 -1.97 16.57 5.90
C PHE A 56 -2.94 17.65 5.37
N GLY A 57 -3.93 18.05 6.16
CA GLY A 57 -4.91 19.08 5.81
C GLY A 57 -6.04 18.61 4.88
N SER A 58 -6.01 17.35 4.43
CA SER A 58 -7.01 16.80 3.52
C SER A 58 -8.15 16.12 4.27
N SER A 59 -9.40 16.47 3.95
CA SER A 59 -10.57 15.77 4.51
C SER A 59 -10.84 14.41 3.83
N TRP A 60 -10.14 14.13 2.73
CA TRP A 60 -10.20 12.85 2.04
C TRP A 60 -9.02 11.99 2.50
N LEU A 61 -9.32 10.88 3.17
CA LEU A 61 -8.29 9.94 3.66
C LEU A 61 -7.45 9.44 2.48
N GLY A 62 -6.13 9.61 2.59
CA GLY A 62 -5.18 9.14 1.60
C GLY A 62 -4.95 10.07 0.41
N SER A 63 -5.71 11.15 0.25
CA SER A 63 -5.38 12.19 -0.75
C SER A 63 -4.30 13.11 -0.20
N LEU A 64 -3.16 13.15 -0.89
CA LEU A 64 -2.00 13.94 -0.53
C LEU A 64 -1.61 14.87 -1.69
N LYS A 65 -1.85 16.17 -1.54
CA LYS A 65 -1.32 17.16 -2.47
C LYS A 65 0.19 17.30 -2.30
N VAL A 66 0.90 17.30 -3.42
CA VAL A 66 2.36 17.45 -3.47
C VAL A 66 2.76 18.49 -4.51
N ASN A 67 3.99 18.99 -4.40
CA ASN A 67 4.63 19.76 -5.46
C ASN A 67 6.06 19.26 -5.66
N ARG A 68 6.74 19.73 -6.70
CA ARG A 68 8.11 19.27 -7.04
C ARG A 68 9.11 19.42 -5.89
N ASP A 69 8.93 20.44 -5.06
CA ASP A 69 9.90 20.77 -3.99
C ASP A 69 9.71 19.89 -2.76
N ASN A 70 8.50 19.39 -2.50
CA ASN A 70 8.17 18.64 -1.30
C ASN A 70 7.63 17.21 -1.53
N ALA A 71 7.49 16.78 -2.78
CA ALA A 71 6.84 15.51 -3.12
C ALA A 71 7.46 14.32 -2.39
N VAL A 72 8.79 14.20 -2.40
CA VAL A 72 9.49 13.08 -1.75
C VAL A 72 9.30 13.09 -0.24
N GLN A 73 9.44 14.25 0.40
CA GLN A 73 9.26 14.38 1.85
C GLN A 73 7.82 14.02 2.25
N ARG A 74 6.83 14.63 1.59
CA ARG A 74 5.42 14.40 1.89
C ARG A 74 5.01 12.96 1.63
N LEU A 75 5.53 12.35 0.56
CA LEU A 75 5.26 10.95 0.24
C LEU A 75 5.80 10.03 1.35
N ASN A 76 7.01 10.28 1.86
CA ASN A 76 7.55 9.54 3.00
C ASN A 76 6.69 9.70 4.26
N GLU A 77 6.32 10.92 4.62
CA GLU A 77 5.50 11.18 5.81
C GLU A 77 4.11 10.49 5.75
N ALA A 78 3.56 10.39 4.54
CA ALA A 78 2.31 9.68 4.26
C ALA A 78 2.49 8.16 4.32
N MET A 79 3.59 7.62 3.81
CA MET A 79 3.90 6.20 3.95
C MET A 79 4.10 5.81 5.41
N ASP A 80 4.87 6.60 6.17
CA ASP A 80 5.05 6.41 7.61
C ASP A 80 3.72 6.46 8.36
N PHE A 81 2.83 7.40 7.99
CA PHE A 81 1.49 7.48 8.60
C PHE A 81 0.73 6.15 8.51
N TRP A 82 0.77 5.48 7.35
CA TRP A 82 0.08 4.22 7.12
C TRP A 82 0.78 3.05 7.83
N GLU A 83 2.10 2.97 7.72
CA GLU A 83 2.91 1.90 8.33
C GLU A 83 2.84 1.92 9.86
N GLU A 84 2.93 3.08 10.49
CA GLU A 84 2.74 3.25 11.94
C GLU A 84 1.37 2.79 12.43
N ARG A 85 0.38 2.72 11.53
CA ARG A 85 -1.01 2.30 11.81
C ARG A 85 -1.31 0.87 11.38
N GLY A 86 -0.25 0.12 11.06
CA GLY A 86 -0.30 -1.29 10.73
C GLY A 86 -0.71 -1.59 9.29
N PHE A 87 -0.57 -0.61 8.38
CA PHE A 87 -0.83 -0.83 6.97
C PHE A 87 0.47 -0.94 6.18
N ALA A 88 0.56 -1.94 5.30
CA ALA A 88 1.60 -1.95 4.29
C ALA A 88 1.21 -1.04 3.13
N VAL A 89 2.13 -0.19 2.69
CA VAL A 89 1.98 0.58 1.46
C VAL A 89 2.48 -0.25 0.30
N ILE A 90 1.61 -0.50 -0.67
CA ILE A 90 1.87 -1.37 -1.81
C ILE A 90 1.57 -0.65 -3.11
N THR A 91 2.10 -1.13 -4.23
CA THR A 91 1.64 -0.72 -5.56
C THR A 91 1.12 -1.93 -6.33
N ARG A 92 0.13 -1.72 -7.19
CA ARG A 92 -0.37 -2.76 -8.12
C ARG A 92 0.45 -2.81 -9.41
N ASP A 93 1.07 -1.69 -9.78
CA ASP A 93 1.89 -1.54 -10.97
C ASP A 93 3.39 -1.61 -10.62
N TYR A 94 4.16 -2.33 -11.43
CA TYR A 94 5.59 -2.58 -11.22
C TYR A 94 6.41 -1.29 -11.36
N ASP A 95 6.16 -0.51 -12.41
CA ASP A 95 6.91 0.72 -12.69
C ASP A 95 6.66 1.77 -11.61
N THR A 96 5.41 1.90 -11.17
CA THR A 96 5.01 2.73 -10.03
C THR A 96 5.68 2.24 -8.73
N ALA A 97 5.78 0.93 -8.51
CA ALA A 97 6.47 0.35 -7.35
C ALA A 97 7.93 0.78 -7.31
N GLU A 98 8.61 0.65 -8.44
CA GLU A 98 10.02 0.98 -8.58
C GLU A 98 10.25 2.49 -8.43
N CYS A 99 9.36 3.31 -9.00
CA CYS A 99 9.37 4.75 -8.84
C CYS A 99 9.22 5.15 -7.36
N VAL A 100 8.19 4.66 -6.67
CA VAL A 100 7.96 4.93 -5.24
C VAL A 100 9.17 4.50 -4.40
N ALA A 101 9.70 3.30 -4.63
CA ALA A 101 10.86 2.78 -3.93
C ALA A 101 12.10 3.66 -4.10
N LYS A 102 12.39 4.11 -5.34
CA LYS A 102 13.51 5.01 -5.65
C LYS A 102 13.33 6.39 -5.01
N LEU A 103 12.13 6.97 -5.10
CA LEU A 103 11.83 8.29 -4.53
C LEU A 103 11.96 8.28 -3.00
N THR A 104 11.54 7.20 -2.36
CA THR A 104 11.46 7.11 -0.89
C THR A 104 12.66 6.40 -0.26
N ASN A 105 13.59 5.88 -1.07
CA ASN A 105 14.69 5.03 -0.62
C ASN A 105 14.20 3.81 0.21
N ARG A 106 13.06 3.23 -0.21
CA ARG A 106 12.42 2.07 0.43
C ARG A 106 12.56 0.81 -0.41
N LYS A 107 12.32 -0.35 0.19
CA LYS A 107 12.17 -1.59 -0.58
C LYS A 107 10.94 -1.50 -1.47
N ARG A 108 11.06 -2.04 -2.69
CA ARG A 108 9.93 -2.17 -3.60
C ARG A 108 8.93 -3.17 -3.04
N VAL A 109 7.68 -2.73 -2.87
CA VAL A 109 6.56 -3.58 -2.48
C VAL A 109 5.52 -3.57 -3.59
N THR A 110 5.44 -4.66 -4.33
CA THR A 110 4.50 -4.84 -5.44
C THR A 110 3.56 -5.99 -5.14
N VAL A 111 2.28 -5.80 -5.39
CA VAL A 111 1.25 -6.80 -5.12
C VAL A 111 0.41 -6.95 -6.38
N MET A 112 0.74 -7.95 -7.20
CA MET A 112 -0.16 -8.50 -8.20
C MET A 112 0.40 -9.81 -8.77
N LEU A 113 -0.06 -10.96 -8.28
CA LEU A 113 0.09 -12.23 -9.00
C LEU A 113 -1.29 -12.89 -9.16
N PRO A 114 -1.84 -12.95 -10.38
CA PRO A 114 -3.06 -13.73 -10.62
C PRO A 114 -2.72 -15.23 -10.47
N ARG A 115 -3.30 -15.91 -9.48
CA ARG A 115 -3.18 -17.37 -9.34
C ARG A 115 -4.41 -18.04 -9.93
N LYS A 116 -4.21 -18.95 -10.87
CA LYS A 116 -5.29 -19.85 -11.33
C LYS A 116 -5.69 -20.78 -10.18
N LYS A 117 -6.97 -20.73 -9.77
CA LYS A 117 -7.56 -21.68 -8.82
C LYS A 117 -8.82 -22.25 -9.47
N PHE A 118 -8.79 -23.54 -9.81
CA PHE A 118 -9.83 -24.19 -10.62
C PHE A 118 -10.06 -23.47 -11.97
N ASN A 119 -11.26 -22.92 -12.21
CA ASN A 119 -11.66 -22.17 -13.40
C ASN A 119 -11.60 -20.64 -13.23
N ASP A 120 -11.04 -20.14 -12.13
CA ASP A 120 -11.02 -18.71 -11.81
C ASP A 120 -9.61 -18.20 -11.46
N PHE A 121 -9.43 -16.88 -11.48
CA PHE A 121 -8.22 -16.22 -11.00
C PHE A 121 -8.46 -15.67 -9.60
N VAL A 122 -7.69 -16.17 -8.64
CA VAL A 122 -7.65 -15.63 -7.28
C VAL A 122 -6.42 -14.74 -7.17
N TRP A 123 -6.61 -13.51 -6.72
CA TRP A 123 -5.53 -12.58 -6.45
C TRP A 123 -4.77 -13.03 -5.21
N THR A 124 -3.46 -13.25 -5.35
CA THR A 124 -2.58 -13.54 -4.22
C THR A 124 -1.61 -12.38 -3.98
N TYR A 125 -1.42 -12.05 -2.71
CA TYR A 125 -0.71 -10.88 -2.23
C TYR A 125 0.64 -11.34 -1.66
N GLN A 126 1.75 -10.81 -2.18
CA GLN A 126 3.10 -11.15 -1.70
C GLN A 126 3.90 -9.87 -1.48
N VAL A 127 4.41 -9.69 -0.27
CA VAL A 127 5.34 -8.62 0.06
C VAL A 127 6.70 -9.24 0.34
N ARG A 128 7.73 -8.69 -0.30
CA ARG A 128 9.13 -9.10 -0.09
C ARG A 128 9.60 -8.54 1.25
N ARG A 129 10.20 -9.39 2.10
CA ARG A 129 10.79 -8.97 3.37
C ARG A 129 12.03 -8.09 3.21
#